data_AF-A0A356R951-F1
#
_entry.id   AF-A0A356R951-F1
#
_cell.length_a   1.000
_cell.length_b   1.000
_cell.length_c   1.000
_cell.angle_alpha   90.00
_cell.angle_beta   90.00
_cell.angle_gamma   90.00
#
_symmetry.space_group_name_H-M   'P 1'
#
loop_
_entity.id
_entity.type
_entity.pdbx_description
1 polymer ?
#
loop_
_entity_poly.entity_id
_entity_poly.type
_entity_poly.pdbx_seq_one_letter_code
_entity_poly.pdbx_strand_id
1 'polypeptide(L)' 'MSMLVRKCPKCGKLFWKKEEDIEYADENTLKIVCNHCHQTLRIPLITQGANAGAPKMGH' A
#
# COMPACT_ATOMS: atom_id res chain seq x y z
N MET A 1 5.96 -15.28 -4.94
CA MET A 1 5.93 -13.81 -5.00
C MET A 1 4.53 -13.32 -4.64
N SER A 2 4.39 -12.65 -3.49
CA SER A 2 3.13 -12.03 -3.09
C SER A 2 3.00 -10.67 -3.78
N MET A 3 1.86 -10.42 -4.42
CA MET A 3 1.52 -9.09 -4.94
C MET A 3 0.61 -8.37 -3.95
N LEU A 4 0.97 -7.13 -3.63
CA LEU A 4 0.18 -6.27 -2.76
C LEU A 4 -0.56 -5.24 -3.61
N VAL A 5 -1.86 -5.08 -3.36
CA VAL A 5 -2.62 -3.97 -3.93
C VAL A 5 -2.49 -2.75 -3.02
N ARG A 6 -2.20 -1.59 -3.61
CA ARG A 6 -2.07 -0.32 -2.90
C ARG A 6 -2.84 0.78 -3.61
N LYS A 7 -3.32 1.77 -2.87
CA LYS A 7 -3.93 3.00 -3.41
C LYS A 7 -2.90 4.12 -3.40
N CYS A 8 -2.70 4.75 -4.55
CA CYS A 8 -1.84 5.92 -4.64
C CYS A 8 -2.57 7.14 -4.05
N PRO A 9 -2.03 7.81 -3.01
CA PRO A 9 -2.65 9.02 -2.45
C PRO A 9 -2.53 10.24 -3.39
N LYS A 10 -1.64 10.18 -4.40
CA LYS A 10 -1.39 11.28 -5.34
C LYS A 10 -2.35 11.26 -6.53
N CYS A 11 -2.57 10.09 -7.14
CA CYS A 11 -3.45 9.97 -8.31
C CYS A 11 -4.76 9.21 -8.04
N GLY A 12 -4.96 8.72 -6.82
CA GLY A 12 -6.18 8.00 -6.40
C GLY A 12 -6.33 6.58 -6.98
N LYS A 13 -5.50 6.19 -7.96
CA LYS A 13 -5.57 4.89 -8.62
C LYS A 13 -5.01 3.76 -7.76
N LEU A 14 -5.59 2.58 -7.91
CA LEU A 14 -5.04 1.33 -7.39
C LEU A 14 -3.92 0.83 -8.29
N PHE A 15 -2.90 0.22 -7.69
CA PHE A 15 -1.82 -0.44 -8.42
C PHE A 15 -1.29 -1.64 -7.63
N TRP A 16 -0.71 -2.57 -8.37
CA TRP A 16 -0.08 -3.77 -7.83
C TRP A 16 1.42 -3.52 -7.68
N LYS A 17 1.98 -3.96 -6.56
CA LYS A 17 3.42 -3.98 -6.32
C LYS A 17 3.82 -5.31 -5.75
N LYS A 18 4.91 -5.88 -6.27
CA LYS A 18 5.50 -7.07 -5.68
C LYS A 18 6.12 -6.70 -4.35
N GLU A 19 6.01 -7.59 -3.36
CA GLU A 19 6.61 -7.35 -2.05
C GLU A 19 8.14 -7.17 -2.12
N GLU A 20 8.81 -7.88 -3.02
CA GLU A 20 10.26 -7.76 -3.28
C GLU A 20 10.69 -6.38 -3.80
N ASP A 21 9.77 -5.64 -4.44
CA ASP A 21 10.06 -4.31 -4.99
C ASP A 21 9.72 -3.18 -3.98
N ILE A 22 9.32 -3.52 -2.75
CA ILE A 22 8.99 -2.54 -1.72
C ILE A 22 10.25 -2.20 -0.95
N GLU A 23 10.66 -0.95 -1.03
CA GLU A 23 11.72 -0.41 -0.18
C GLU A 23 11.10 0.10 1.12
N TYR A 24 11.81 -0.06 2.24
CA TYR A 24 11.43 0.53 3.52
C TYR A 24 12.33 1.74 3.77
N ALA A 25 11.72 2.92 3.92
CA ALA A 25 12.44 4.15 4.24
C ALA A 25 12.86 4.18 5.72
N ASP A 26 12.03 3.58 6.57
CA ASP A 26 12.24 3.35 8.00
C ASP A 26 11.39 2.15 8.45
N GLU A 27 11.52 1.75 9.72
CA GLU A 27 10.81 0.64 10.35
C GLU A 27 9.28 0.73 10.24
N ASN A 28 8.73 1.93 10.01
CA ASN A 28 7.30 2.20 9.98
C ASN A 28 6.84 2.80 8.65
N THR A 29 7.69 2.89 7.62
CA THR A 29 7.35 3.58 6.37
C THR A 29 7.84 2.84 5.13
N LEU A 30 6.89 2.49 4.27
CA LEU A 30 7.08 1.95 2.93
C LEU A 30 7.42 3.08 1.96
N LYS A 31 8.41 2.88 1.10
CA LYS A 31 8.71 3.73 -0.05
C LYS A 31 8.46 2.94 -1.33
N ILE A 32 7.52 3.40 -2.14
CA ILE A 32 7.15 2.74 -3.40
C ILE A 32 6.90 3.75 -4.51
N VAL A 33 7.17 3.36 -5.76
CA VAL A 33 6.84 4.17 -6.94
C VAL A 33 5.51 3.72 -7.51
N CYS A 34 4.63 4.69 -7.80
CA CYS A 34 3.35 4.40 -8.44
C CYS A 34 3.52 4.16 -9.95
N ASN A 35 2.98 3.06 -10.48
CA ASN A 35 3.04 2.74 -11.92
C ASN A 35 2.16 3.63 -12.82
N HIS A 36 1.34 4.52 -12.23
CA HIS A 36 0.44 5.40 -13.00
C HIS A 36 0.95 6.82 -13.12
N CYS A 37 1.38 7.41 -12.00
CA CYS A 37 1.84 8.81 -11.95
C CYS A 37 3.35 8.93 -11.75
N HIS A 38 4.06 7.80 -11.64
CA HIS A 38 5.51 7.71 -11.44
C HIS A 38 6.04 8.49 -10.23
N GLN A 39 5.17 8.89 -9.30
CA GLN A 39 5.57 9.57 -8.07
C GLN A 39 6.02 8.55 -7.02
N THR A 40 7.06 8.93 -6.27
CA THR A 40 7.49 8.22 -5.07
C THR A 40 6.51 8.50 -3.94
N LEU A 41 5.98 7.43 -3.36
CA LEU A 41 5.03 7.45 -2.26
C LEU A 41 5.73 6.97 -1.00
N ARG A 42 5.51 7.68 0.11
CA ARG A 42 5.83 7.21 1.46
C ARG A 42 4.52 6.82 2.13
N ILE A 43 4.36 5.55 2.42
CA ILE A 43 3.12 5.00 3.00
C ILE A 43 3.48 4.43 4.37
N PRO A 44 2.89 4.92 5.46
CA PRO A 44 3.13 4.33 6.77
C PRO A 44 2.65 2.87 6.78
N LEU A 45 3.44 1.99 7.39
CA LEU A 45 3.05 0.66 7.79
C LEU A 45 1.97 0.79 8.85
N ILE A 46 0.72 0.79 8.42
CA ILE A 46 -0.39 0.66 9.35
C ILE A 46 -0.37 -0.81 9.78
N THR A 47 -0.04 -1.07 11.04
CA THR A 47 -0.20 -2.40 11.64
C THR A 47 -1.64 -2.86 11.39
N GLN A 48 -1.78 -4.10 10.95
CA GLN A 48 -3.05 -4.75 10.61
C GLN A 48 -4.02 -4.61 11.80
N GLY A 49 -4.92 -3.62 11.76
CA GLY A 49 -5.80 -3.31 12.88
C GLY A 49 -6.70 -2.10 12.63
N ALA A 50 -6.16 -1.00 12.10
CA ALA A 50 -6.97 0.21 11.88
C ALA A 50 -7.93 0.11 10.67
N ASN A 51 -7.56 -0.64 9.62
CA ASN A 51 -8.35 -0.79 8.39
C ASN A 51 -8.97 -2.19 8.22
N ALA A 52 -8.90 -3.05 9.24
CA ALA A 52 -9.61 -4.34 9.26
C ALA A 52 -11.11 -4.19 9.59
N GLY A 53 -11.67 -2.99 9.41
CA GLY A 53 -13.11 -2.76 9.37
C GLY A 53 -13.71 -3.17 8.03
N ALA A 54 -13.38 -4.38 7.54
CA ALA A 54 -14.19 -4.99 6.49
C ALA A 54 -15.66 -4.97 6.95
N PRO A 55 -16.65 -4.74 6.06
CA PRO A 55 -18.04 -4.85 6.46
C PRO A 55 -18.22 -6.24 7.07
N LYS A 56 -18.79 -6.31 8.27
CA LYS A 56 -19.24 -7.60 8.82
C LYS A 56 -20.26 -8.11 7.81
N MET A 57 -19.91 -9.13 7.03
CA MET A 57 -20.86 -9.85 6.21
C MET A 57 -21.82 -10.52 7.18
N GLY A 58 -22.94 -9.83 7.45
CA GLY A 58 -24.01 -10.32 8.27
C GLY A 58 -24.58 -11.57 7.62
N HIS A 59 -24.73 -12.62 8.42
CA HIS A 59 -25.63 -13.71 8.15
C HIS A 59 -26.42 -13.98 9.43
#